data_AF-A0A8J8JV23-F1
#
_entry.id   AF-A0A8J8JV23-F1
#
_cell.length_a   1.000
_cell.length_b   1.000
_cell.length_c   1.000
_cell.angle_alpha   90.00
_cell.angle_beta   90.00
_cell.angle_gamma   90.00
#
_symmetry.space_group_name_H-M   'P 1'
#
loop_
_entity.id
_entity.type
_entity.pdbx_description
1 polymer ?
#
loop_
_entity_poly.entity_id
_entity_poly.type
_entity_poly.pdbx_seq_one_letter_code
_entity_poly.pdbx_strand_id
1 'polypeptide(L)'
;MNVRKFYGVLLLFITLSALADMPGNHRRQDIRVVFSNISALGNYTLHVKDFDTDSVITKDTLYTIYASQGLPHEIIIYASLGTVFTDSIFLSEVEQENLGIAFTGIADNKLLYTTTRTSLAGDNENAGKGKDGITKSVRQFWKRNEILIGISLVAVLILVVYFFWRKKKTSIGHIE
;
A
#
# COMPACT_ATOMS: atom_id res chain seq x y z
N MET A 1 30.03 -31.61 4.74
CA MET A 1 29.19 -30.50 5.27
C MET A 1 28.05 -31.12 6.06
N ASN A 2 27.97 -30.85 7.37
CA ASN A 2 27.00 -31.53 8.26
C ASN A 2 25.58 -31.08 7.92
N VAL A 3 24.77 -32.02 7.42
CA VAL A 3 23.38 -31.83 6.97
C VAL A 3 22.52 -31.09 8.01
N ARG A 4 22.78 -31.32 9.31
CA ARG A 4 22.13 -30.62 10.42
C ARG A 4 22.39 -29.10 10.47
N LYS A 5 23.58 -28.64 10.07
CA LYS A 5 23.92 -27.21 10.07
C LYS A 5 23.27 -26.45 8.92
N PHE A 6 23.00 -27.13 7.80
CA PHE A 6 22.33 -26.54 6.63
C PHE A 6 20.85 -26.27 6.90
N TYR A 7 20.15 -27.22 7.55
CA TYR A 7 18.76 -27.04 7.94
C TYR A 7 18.57 -25.93 8.99
N GLY A 8 19.51 -25.79 9.94
CA GLY A 8 19.44 -24.72 10.95
C GLY A 8 19.53 -23.31 10.36
N VAL A 9 20.38 -23.10 9.35
CA VAL A 9 20.50 -21.80 8.66
C VAL A 9 19.28 -21.52 7.80
N LEU A 10 18.75 -22.52 7.10
CA LEU A 10 17.54 -22.36 6.27
C LEU A 10 16.31 -21.98 7.12
N LEU A 11 16.15 -22.58 8.30
CA LEU A 11 15.05 -22.29 9.21
C LEU A 11 15.13 -20.86 9.77
N LEU A 12 16.35 -20.37 10.01
CA LEU A 12 16.59 -19.00 10.48
C LEU A 12 16.16 -17.94 9.44
N PHE A 13 16.44 -18.19 8.15
CA PHE A 13 16.02 -17.30 7.05
C PHE A 13 14.50 -17.28 6.85
N ILE A 14 13.81 -18.41 7.02
CA ILE A 14 12.35 -18.47 6.85
C ILE A 14 11.62 -17.72 7.98
N THR A 15 12.16 -17.72 9.21
CA THR A 15 11.56 -17.01 10.34
C THR A 15 11.80 -15.49 10.31
N LEU A 16 12.90 -15.02 9.72
CA LEU A 16 13.24 -13.60 9.68
C LEU A 16 12.41 -12.82 8.64
N SER A 17 12.01 -13.46 7.54
CA SER A 17 11.18 -12.84 6.50
C SER A 17 9.75 -12.48 6.96
N ALA A 18 9.29 -13.05 8.08
CA ALA A 18 7.93 -12.86 8.60
C ALA A 18 7.79 -11.70 9.59
N LEU A 19 8.90 -11.07 10.03
CA LEU A 19 8.90 -10.02 11.05
C LEU A 19 9.52 -8.69 10.59
N ALA A 20 9.88 -8.58 9.31
CA ALA A 20 10.30 -7.30 8.75
C ALA A 20 9.07 -6.46 8.39
N ASP A 21 8.50 -5.78 9.39
CA ASP A 21 7.62 -4.63 9.15
C ASP A 21 8.49 -3.52 8.56
N MET A 22 8.41 -3.31 7.23
CA MET A 22 9.20 -2.28 6.58
C MET A 22 8.71 -0.91 7.04
N PRO A 23 9.60 -0.01 7.51
CA PRO A 23 9.19 1.35 7.88
C PRO A 23 8.46 2.00 6.70
N GLY A 24 7.21 2.40 6.91
CA GLY A 24 6.33 2.98 5.88
C GLY A 24 5.16 2.10 5.45
N ASN A 25 5.09 0.83 5.85
CA ASN A 25 3.97 -0.05 5.51
C ASN A 25 2.77 0.08 6.47
N HIS A 26 2.34 1.30 6.76
CA HIS A 26 1.10 1.52 7.50
C HIS A 26 -0.07 1.57 6.52
N ARG A 27 -1.06 0.71 6.73
CA ARG A 27 -2.29 0.73 5.94
C ARG A 27 -3.05 2.01 6.22
N ARG A 28 -3.11 2.89 5.22
CA ARG A 28 -3.91 4.12 5.24
C ARG A 28 -5.28 3.86 4.62
N GLN A 29 -6.24 4.70 4.99
CA GLN A 29 -7.57 4.75 4.41
C GLN A 29 -7.68 5.97 3.49
N ASP A 30 -8.58 5.86 2.50
CA ASP A 30 -8.90 6.97 1.62
C ASP A 30 -9.46 8.14 2.44
N ILE A 31 -9.01 9.34 2.12
CA ILE A 31 -9.48 10.56 2.76
C ILE A 31 -10.43 11.30 1.84
N ARG A 32 -11.52 11.82 2.40
CA ARG A 32 -12.48 12.65 1.68
C ARG A 32 -12.25 14.12 2.01
N VAL A 33 -12.15 14.92 0.96
CA VAL A 33 -12.07 16.38 1.01
C VAL A 33 -13.33 16.95 0.37
N VAL A 34 -14.14 17.66 1.14
CA VAL A 34 -15.32 18.38 0.63
C VAL A 34 -14.89 19.80 0.30
N PHE A 35 -15.05 20.21 -0.96
CA PHE A 35 -14.90 21.59 -1.39
C PHE A 35 -16.27 22.25 -1.45
N SER A 36 -16.44 23.35 -0.71
CA SER A 36 -17.71 24.09 -0.62
C SER A 36 -17.50 25.58 -0.86
N ASN A 37 -18.56 26.24 -1.32
CA ASN A 37 -18.58 27.67 -1.67
C ASN A 37 -17.51 28.05 -2.72
N ILE A 38 -17.29 27.20 -3.73
CA ILE A 38 -16.31 27.49 -4.79
C ILE A 38 -16.68 28.76 -5.56
N SER A 39 -17.97 29.09 -5.66
CA SER A 39 -18.45 30.35 -6.21
C SER A 39 -17.90 31.60 -5.51
N ALA A 40 -17.45 31.50 -4.25
CA ALA A 40 -16.83 32.60 -3.53
C ALA A 40 -15.46 33.01 -4.10
N LEU A 41 -14.82 32.15 -4.90
CA LEU A 41 -13.56 32.45 -5.59
C LEU A 41 -13.76 33.41 -6.79
N GLY A 42 -15.01 33.68 -7.19
CA GLY A 42 -15.35 34.60 -8.27
C GLY A 42 -14.83 34.11 -9.62
N ASN A 43 -13.95 34.90 -10.25
CA ASN A 43 -13.40 34.59 -11.56
C ASN A 43 -12.21 33.62 -11.53
N TYR A 44 -11.71 33.29 -10.34
CA TYR A 44 -10.60 32.36 -10.20
C TYR A 44 -11.06 30.92 -10.40
N THR A 45 -10.22 30.15 -11.08
CA THR A 45 -10.41 28.71 -11.27
C THR A 45 -9.66 27.97 -10.17
N LEU A 46 -10.33 27.03 -9.48
CA LEU A 46 -9.68 26.18 -8.49
C LEU A 46 -9.02 24.98 -9.17
N HIS A 47 -7.78 24.71 -8.79
CA HIS A 47 -6.96 23.61 -9.27
C HIS A 47 -6.62 22.67 -8.12
N VAL A 48 -6.68 21.38 -8.39
CA VAL A 48 -6.19 20.32 -7.51
C VAL A 48 -5.16 19.52 -8.28
N LYS A 49 -3.89 19.70 -7.90
CA LYS A 49 -2.77 18.95 -8.44
C LYS A 49 -2.52 17.72 -7.58
N ASP A 50 -2.75 16.56 -8.17
CA ASP A 50 -2.54 15.24 -7.60
C ASP A 50 -1.52 14.52 -8.48
N PHE A 51 -0.29 14.38 -7.96
CA PHE A 51 0.90 13.95 -8.69
C PHE A 51 1.05 14.67 -10.05
N ASP A 52 0.85 13.93 -11.14
CA ASP A 52 0.99 14.40 -12.53
C ASP A 52 -0.30 14.95 -13.12
N THR A 53 -1.40 14.91 -12.36
CA THR A 53 -2.74 15.33 -12.81
C THR A 53 -3.08 16.69 -12.21
N ASP A 54 -3.50 17.63 -13.06
CA ASP A 54 -4.08 18.91 -12.63
C ASP A 54 -5.58 18.91 -12.95
N SER A 55 -6.40 18.82 -11.90
CA SER A 55 -7.84 18.77 -12.00
C SER A 55 -8.45 20.14 -11.73
N VAL A 56 -9.24 20.63 -12.69
CA VAL A 56 -10.00 21.87 -12.52
C VAL A 56 -11.32 21.59 -11.82
N ILE A 57 -11.58 22.27 -10.71
CA ILE A 57 -12.82 22.17 -9.95
C ILE A 57 -13.64 23.46 -10.12
N THR A 58 -14.80 23.34 -10.76
CA THR A 58 -15.66 24.49 -11.09
C THR A 58 -16.90 24.63 -10.21
N LYS A 59 -17.17 23.64 -9.36
CA LYS A 59 -18.35 23.59 -8.48
C LYS A 59 -18.05 22.78 -7.24
N ASP A 60 -18.80 23.05 -6.18
CA ASP A 60 -18.76 22.31 -4.93
C ASP A 60 -18.78 20.81 -5.20
N THR A 61 -17.81 20.10 -4.62
CA THR A 61 -17.56 18.70 -4.94
C THR A 61 -16.91 17.97 -3.78
N LEU A 62 -17.02 16.65 -3.84
CA LEU A 62 -16.23 15.72 -3.05
C LEU A 62 -15.00 15.31 -3.85
N TYR A 63 -13.83 15.39 -3.24
CA TYR A 63 -12.57 14.90 -3.76
C TYR A 63 -12.04 13.80 -2.85
N THR A 64 -11.47 12.75 -3.43
CA THR A 64 -10.93 11.61 -2.68
C THR A 64 -9.44 11.54 -2.89
N ILE A 65 -8.68 11.64 -1.80
CA ILE A 65 -7.25 11.31 -1.78
C ILE A 65 -7.15 9.81 -1.51
N TYR A 66 -6.69 9.06 -2.51
CA TYR A 66 -6.58 7.62 -2.40
C TYR A 66 -5.40 7.19 -1.53
N ALA A 67 -5.64 6.19 -0.68
CA ALA A 67 -4.69 5.64 0.25
C ALA A 67 -3.40 5.14 -0.43
N SER A 68 -2.25 5.68 -0.04
CA SER A 68 -0.96 5.09 -0.41
C SER A 68 -0.59 3.87 0.46
N GLN A 69 0.11 2.91 -0.12
CA GLN A 69 0.77 1.82 0.60
C GLN A 69 2.28 2.10 0.66
N GLY A 70 2.68 3.08 1.48
CA GLY A 70 4.08 3.47 1.61
C GLY A 70 4.25 4.95 1.92
N LEU A 71 4.71 5.71 0.92
CA LEU A 71 4.90 7.16 0.99
C LEU A 71 3.54 7.87 1.00
N PRO A 72 3.27 8.74 1.99
CA PRO A 72 2.00 9.47 2.05
C PRO A 72 1.67 10.21 0.75
N HIS A 73 0.44 10.07 0.31
CA HIS A 73 -0.12 10.83 -0.79
C HIS A 73 -0.43 12.27 -0.33
N GLU A 74 0.06 13.25 -1.07
CA GLU A 74 -0.21 14.67 -0.88
C GLU A 74 -0.75 15.30 -2.16
N ILE A 75 -1.75 16.17 -2.02
CA ILE A 75 -2.29 16.99 -3.10
C ILE A 75 -2.02 18.47 -2.83
N ILE A 76 -1.92 19.25 -3.91
CA ILE A 76 -1.71 20.69 -3.87
C ILE A 76 -2.95 21.37 -4.43
N ILE A 77 -3.52 22.28 -3.67
CA ILE A 77 -4.69 23.06 -4.07
C ILE A 77 -4.27 24.51 -4.25
N TYR A 78 -4.61 25.11 -5.39
CA TYR A 78 -4.34 26.51 -5.67
C TYR A 78 -5.42 27.07 -6.59
N ALA A 79 -5.54 28.40 -6.68
CA ALA A 79 -6.44 29.04 -7.61
C ALA A 79 -5.68 29.92 -8.60
N SER A 80 -6.21 30.05 -9.81
CA SER A 80 -5.59 30.83 -10.88
C SER A 80 -6.58 31.74 -11.61
N LEU A 81 -6.09 32.88 -12.08
CA LEU A 81 -6.80 33.80 -12.97
C LEU A 81 -5.83 34.24 -14.06
N GLY A 82 -5.89 33.57 -15.23
CA GLY A 82 -4.94 33.79 -16.31
C GLY A 82 -3.52 33.38 -15.90
N THR A 83 -2.64 34.36 -15.72
CA THR A 83 -1.23 34.14 -15.30
C THR A 83 -0.99 34.41 -13.82
N VAL A 84 -2.02 34.81 -13.07
CA VAL A 84 -1.94 35.08 -11.63
C VAL A 84 -2.34 33.82 -10.86
N PHE A 85 -1.52 33.43 -9.89
CA PHE A 85 -1.74 32.27 -9.03
C PHE A 85 -1.82 32.68 -7.57
N THR A 86 -2.65 31.99 -6.80
CA THR A 86 -2.67 32.14 -5.35
C THR A 86 -1.53 31.35 -4.69
N ASP A 87 -1.41 31.50 -3.37
CA ASP A 87 -0.76 30.51 -2.54
C ASP A 87 -1.41 29.11 -2.67
N SER A 88 -0.69 28.12 -2.14
CA SER A 88 -1.07 26.71 -2.25
C SER A 88 -1.38 26.12 -0.88
N ILE A 89 -2.43 25.32 -0.83
CA ILE A 89 -2.81 24.50 0.32
C ILE A 89 -2.32 23.08 0.04
N PHE A 90 -1.56 22.53 0.98
CA PHE A 90 -1.06 21.16 0.91
C PHE A 90 -1.93 20.30 1.82
N LEU A 91 -2.53 19.26 1.25
CA LEU A 91 -3.29 18.28 2.01
C LEU A 91 -2.66 16.91 1.86
N SER A 92 -2.32 16.31 2.99
CA SER A 92 -1.69 15.00 3.05
C SER A 92 -2.60 13.99 3.73
N GLU A 93 -2.55 12.74 3.26
CA GLU A 93 -3.28 11.66 3.89
C GLU A 93 -2.71 11.19 5.23
N VAL A 94 -1.57 11.74 5.68
CA VAL A 94 -0.91 11.36 6.94
C VAL A 94 -1.86 11.52 8.14
N GLU A 95 -2.67 12.57 8.13
CA GLU A 95 -3.55 12.91 9.26
C GLU A 95 -4.69 11.90 9.44
N GLN A 96 -5.06 11.14 8.40
CA GLN A 96 -6.16 10.16 8.45
C GLN A 96 -7.47 10.77 8.99
N GLU A 97 -7.80 11.98 8.52
CA GLU A 97 -9.02 12.71 8.83
C GLU A 97 -9.69 13.19 7.56
N ASN A 98 -11.03 13.17 7.51
CA ASN A 98 -11.77 13.84 6.44
C ASN A 98 -11.70 15.35 6.64
N LEU A 99 -11.64 16.09 5.54
CA LEU A 99 -11.58 17.54 5.54
C LEU A 99 -12.78 18.16 4.82
N GLY A 100 -13.28 19.26 5.34
CA GLY A 100 -14.17 20.17 4.64
C GLY A 100 -13.48 21.52 4.50
N ILE A 101 -13.31 22.00 3.26
CA ILE A 101 -12.77 23.31 2.93
C ILE A 101 -13.91 24.15 2.38
N ALA A 102 -14.30 25.17 3.13
CA ALA A 102 -15.26 26.17 2.70
C ALA A 102 -14.52 27.45 2.30
N PHE A 103 -14.54 27.76 1.01
CA PHE A 103 -13.90 28.95 0.47
C PHE A 103 -14.71 30.20 0.82
N THR A 104 -13.99 31.28 1.14
CA THR A 104 -14.56 32.59 1.50
C THR A 104 -14.18 33.68 0.52
N GLY A 105 -13.10 33.49 -0.24
CA GLY A 105 -12.67 34.39 -1.30
C GLY A 105 -11.17 34.29 -1.58
N ILE A 106 -10.66 35.30 -2.31
CA ILE A 106 -9.24 35.48 -2.57
C ILE A 106 -8.87 36.93 -2.22
N ALA A 107 -7.78 37.11 -1.48
CA ALA A 107 -7.23 38.43 -1.16
C ALA A 107 -5.70 38.36 -1.19
N ASP A 108 -5.05 39.36 -1.79
CA ASP A 108 -3.58 39.46 -1.87
C ASP A 108 -2.89 38.19 -2.41
N ASN A 109 -3.49 37.58 -3.45
CA ASN A 109 -3.05 36.29 -4.01
C ASN A 109 -3.04 35.15 -2.99
N LYS A 110 -3.95 35.17 -2.00
CA LYS A 110 -4.12 34.07 -1.05
C LYS A 110 -5.53 33.52 -1.09
N LEU A 111 -5.64 32.20 -1.00
CA LEU A 111 -6.91 31.51 -0.79
C LEU A 111 -7.39 31.80 0.64
N LEU A 112 -8.58 32.38 0.76
CA LEU A 112 -9.25 32.54 2.04
C LEU A 112 -10.24 31.40 2.23
N TYR A 113 -10.05 30.60 3.25
CA TYR A 113 -10.87 29.42 3.51
C TYR A 113 -10.99 29.12 4.99
N THR A 114 -12.01 28.34 5.32
CA THR A 114 -12.15 27.72 6.64
C THR A 114 -12.08 26.21 6.49
N THR A 115 -11.46 25.55 7.46
CA THR A 115 -11.28 24.09 7.44
C THR A 115 -12.05 23.47 8.60
N THR A 116 -12.77 22.42 8.30
CA THR A 116 -13.36 21.51 9.29
C THR A 116 -12.68 20.15 9.14
N ARG A 117 -12.25 19.57 10.26
CA ARG A 117 -11.67 18.23 10.28
C ARG A 117 -12.62 17.30 11.00
N THR A 118 -12.85 16.14 10.42
CA THR A 118 -13.66 15.08 11.03
C THR A 118 -12.82 13.81 11.02
N SER A 119 -12.60 13.23 12.20
CA SER A 119 -11.97 11.91 12.30
C SER A 119 -12.64 10.94 11.33
N LEU A 120 -11.86 10.13 10.64
CA LEU A 120 -12.39 8.92 10.03
C LEU A 120 -13.07 8.14 11.16
N ALA A 121 -14.40 8.06 11.16
CA ALA A 121 -15.15 7.48 12.27
C ALA A 121 -14.76 6.01 12.39
N GLY A 122 -14.05 5.67 13.46
CA GLY A 122 -13.86 4.33 14.00
C GLY A 122 -13.46 3.24 13.00
N ASP A 123 -12.16 3.02 12.86
CA ASP A 123 -11.62 1.65 12.72
C ASP A 123 -10.73 1.27 13.92
N ASN A 124 -10.98 1.90 15.08
CA ASN A 124 -10.40 1.52 16.37
C ASN A 124 -11.29 0.56 17.19
N GLU A 125 -12.30 -0.09 16.60
CA GLU A 125 -13.00 -1.23 17.22
C GLU A 125 -13.36 -2.37 16.24
N ASN A 126 -12.80 -2.43 15.02
CA ASN A 126 -12.98 -3.58 14.12
C ASN A 126 -11.71 -4.03 13.35
N ALA A 127 -10.52 -3.74 13.88
CA ALA A 127 -9.27 -4.41 13.49
C ALA A 127 -9.25 -5.94 13.80
N GLY A 128 -10.40 -6.54 14.12
CA GLY A 128 -10.61 -7.97 14.35
C GLY A 128 -11.56 -8.69 13.38
N LYS A 129 -12.24 -8.01 12.44
CA LYS A 129 -13.25 -8.66 11.56
C LYS A 129 -13.19 -8.27 10.09
N GLY A 130 -11.98 -8.20 9.54
CA GLY A 130 -11.72 -8.26 8.09
C GLY A 130 -11.21 -9.63 7.64
N LYS A 131 -11.63 -10.73 8.27
CA LYS A 131 -11.11 -12.09 8.02
C LYS A 131 -11.85 -12.88 6.93
N ASP A 132 -12.64 -12.24 6.05
CA ASP A 132 -13.39 -12.97 5.01
C ASP A 132 -12.92 -12.73 3.56
N GLY A 133 -12.24 -11.60 3.29
CA GLY A 133 -11.64 -11.33 1.96
C GLY A 133 -10.21 -11.85 1.82
N ILE A 134 -9.37 -11.59 2.84
CA ILE A 134 -7.96 -11.97 2.87
C ILE A 134 -7.80 -13.48 3.10
N THR A 135 -8.66 -14.12 3.90
CA THR A 135 -8.58 -15.57 4.10
C THR A 135 -8.90 -16.34 2.84
N LYS A 136 -9.79 -15.86 1.96
CA LYS A 136 -10.07 -16.54 0.68
C LYS A 136 -8.90 -16.41 -0.28
N SER A 137 -8.32 -15.23 -0.45
CA SER A 137 -7.16 -15.03 -1.35
C SER A 137 -5.90 -15.71 -0.83
N VAL A 138 -5.60 -15.61 0.47
CA VAL A 138 -4.45 -16.28 1.10
C VAL A 138 -4.64 -17.79 1.10
N ARG A 139 -5.83 -18.33 1.45
CA ARG A 139 -6.09 -19.78 1.39
C ARG A 139 -6.01 -20.33 -0.03
N GLN A 140 -6.40 -19.54 -1.04
CA GLN A 140 -6.30 -19.94 -2.44
C GLN A 140 -4.85 -19.88 -2.95
N PHE A 141 -4.05 -18.90 -2.49
CA PHE A 141 -2.61 -18.82 -2.75
C PHE A 141 -1.84 -19.97 -2.06
N TRP A 142 -2.18 -20.28 -0.80
CA TRP A 142 -1.62 -21.41 -0.05
C TRP A 142 -1.98 -22.76 -0.68
N LYS A 143 -3.23 -22.98 -1.10
CA LYS A 143 -3.63 -24.23 -1.79
C LYS A 143 -2.87 -24.45 -3.11
N ARG A 144 -2.57 -23.38 -3.83
CA ARG A 144 -1.85 -23.45 -5.12
C ARG A 144 -0.34 -23.65 -4.90
N ASN A 145 0.21 -23.05 -3.86
CA ASN A 145 1.63 -23.22 -3.48
C ASN A 145 1.91 -24.53 -2.74
N GLU A 146 0.96 -25.09 -2.00
CA GLU A 146 1.07 -26.39 -1.33
C GLU A 146 1.36 -27.51 -2.34
N ILE A 147 0.71 -27.47 -3.50
CA ILE A 147 0.96 -28.42 -4.60
C ILE A 147 2.40 -28.26 -5.13
N LEU A 148 2.88 -27.02 -5.31
CA LEU A 148 4.23 -26.76 -5.83
C LEU A 148 5.31 -27.15 -4.82
N ILE A 149 5.09 -26.90 -3.52
CA ILE A 149 5.96 -27.33 -2.44
C ILE A 149 5.99 -28.86 -2.34
N GLY A 150 4.84 -29.52 -2.48
CA GLY A 150 4.74 -30.98 -2.53
C GLY A 150 5.51 -31.58 -3.70
N ILE A 151 5.36 -31.01 -4.91
CA ILE A 151 6.10 -31.45 -6.11
C ILE A 151 7.61 -31.25 -5.93
N SER A 152 8.04 -30.14 -5.34
CA SER A 152 9.45 -29.87 -5.05
C SER A 152 10.05 -30.89 -4.08
N LEU A 153 9.34 -31.23 -3.00
CA LEU A 153 9.77 -32.25 -2.03
C LEU A 153 9.88 -33.64 -2.66
N VAL A 154 8.93 -34.03 -3.51
CA VAL A 154 8.96 -35.31 -4.23
C VAL A 154 10.13 -35.36 -5.21
N ALA A 155 10.39 -34.27 -5.95
CA ALA A 155 11.53 -34.20 -6.86
C ALA A 155 12.88 -34.34 -6.13
N VAL A 156 13.01 -33.72 -4.96
CA VAL A 156 14.21 -33.85 -4.11
C VAL A 156 14.35 -35.29 -3.59
N LEU A 157 13.27 -35.93 -3.13
CA LEU A 157 13.29 -37.32 -2.68
C LEU A 157 13.71 -38.29 -3.79
N ILE A 158 13.20 -38.10 -5.02
CA ILE A 158 13.58 -38.91 -6.19
C ILE A 158 15.07 -38.76 -6.49
N LEU A 159 15.60 -37.53 -6.46
CA LEU A 159 17.03 -37.27 -6.65
C LEU A 159 17.89 -37.92 -5.57
N VAL A 160 17.46 -37.88 -4.30
CA VAL A 160 18.17 -38.54 -3.19
C VAL A 160 18.20 -40.06 -3.38
N VAL A 161 17.05 -40.69 -3.69
CA VAL A 161 16.98 -42.13 -3.94
C VAL A 161 17.82 -42.51 -5.16
N TYR A 162 17.70 -41.78 -6.27
CA TYR A 162 18.50 -41.99 -7.47
C TYR A 162 20.01 -41.90 -7.18
N PHE A 163 20.44 -40.93 -6.38
CA PHE A 163 21.84 -40.75 -6.01
C PHE A 163 22.37 -41.95 -5.21
N PHE A 164 21.61 -42.45 -4.23
CA PHE A 164 21.99 -43.65 -3.47
C PHE A 164 21.96 -44.92 -4.32
N TRP A 165 21.01 -45.04 -5.25
CA TRP A 165 20.92 -46.18 -6.15
C TRP A 165 22.07 -46.22 -7.17
N ARG A 166 22.47 -45.06 -7.69
CA ARG A 166 23.64 -44.90 -8.56
C ARG A 166 24.93 -45.25 -7.82
N LYS A 167 25.07 -44.86 -6.54
CA LYS A 167 26.24 -45.18 -5.72
C LYS A 167 26.35 -46.69 -5.42
N LYS A 168 25.23 -47.40 -5.30
CA LYS A 168 25.22 -48.86 -5.08
C LYS A 168 25.70 -49.67 -6.30
N LYS A 169 25.52 -49.13 -7.52
CA LYS A 169 26.04 -49.76 -8.75
C LYS A 169 27.56 -49.62 -8.93
N THR A 170 28.23 -48.78 -8.14
CA THR A 170 29.68 -48.58 -8.22
C THR A 170 30.48 -49.45 -7.24
N SER A 171 29.84 -50.27 -6.40
CA SER A 171 30.55 -51.15 -5.44
C SER A 171 30.39 -52.65 -5.71
N ILE A 172 29.98 -53.03 -6.92
CA ILE A 172 30.01 -54.44 -7.37
C ILE A 172 31.00 -54.50 -8.53
N GLY A 173 32.27 -54.63 -8.18
CA GLY A 173 33.39 -54.63 -9.11
C GLY A 173 34.72 -54.49 -8.39
N HIS A 174 34.98 -55.34 -7.41
CA HIS A 174 36.34 -55.77 -7.02
C HIS A 174 36.19 -56.96 -6.07
N ILE A 175 36.25 -58.16 -6.64
CA ILE A 175 36.67 -59.38 -5.96
C ILE A 175 38.03 -59.67 -6.59
N GLU A 176 39.09 -59.39 -5.83
CA GLU A 176 40.34 -60.16 -5.90
C GLU A 176 40.26 -61.24 -4.81
#